data_AF-X1I477-F1
#
_entry.id   AF-X1I477-F1
#
_cell.length_a   1.000
_cell.length_b   1.000
_cell.length_c   1.000
_cell.angle_alpha   90.00
_cell.angle_beta   90.00
_cell.angle_gamma   90.00
#
_symmetry.space_group_name_H-M   'P 1'
#
loop_
_entity.id
_entity.type
_entity.pdbx_description
1 polymer ?
#
loop_
_entity_poly.entity_id
_entity_poly.type
_entity_poly.pdbx_seq_one_letter_code
_entity_poly.pdbx_strand_id
1 'polypeptide(L)'
;DLAMTFKKIVKGGRDVFYRGEIAEAIVACSQGNGGLIAMQDLNEHTSTWVTPINTNYRGYDIYECPPNSQGLVTLLALNILEGYDLRSLGHNSSEYLHLLIEAVKLAFADADRYVADLDFVDIPLESLLSKSYTEQRRHLIDANKARQVVEAGIPDTGGDTVYLAVTDRDGNSVSFINSLYVGFGSGIVVEGTGVCLQNRGSLFSLEAGHPNCIAPHKRPYHTIIPAMVFKDGNLFLTFGVMGGFMQPQGHVQVLLNIVDFNMGVQTALDAPRFNYI
;
A
#
# COMPACT_ATOMS: atom_id res chain seq x y z
N ASP A 1 18.38 -17.81 -17.86
CA ASP A 1 18.41 -18.05 -16.40
C ASP A 1 17.02 -18.10 -15.76
N LEU A 2 16.23 -17.02 -15.81
CA LEU A 2 14.91 -16.97 -15.15
C LEU A 2 13.96 -18.13 -15.51
N ALA A 3 13.92 -18.55 -16.78
CA ALA A 3 13.13 -19.71 -17.19
C ALA A 3 13.54 -21.01 -16.48
N MET A 4 14.83 -21.18 -16.17
CA MET A 4 15.33 -22.33 -15.42
C MET A 4 14.97 -22.24 -13.94
N THR A 5 15.05 -21.03 -13.35
CA THR A 5 14.56 -20.75 -11.99
C THR A 5 13.09 -21.14 -11.85
N PHE A 6 12.22 -20.75 -12.79
CA PHE A 6 10.82 -21.17 -12.75
C PHE A 6 10.63 -22.68 -12.89
N LYS A 7 11.36 -23.35 -13.80
CA LYS A 7 11.32 -24.82 -13.92
C LYS A 7 11.72 -25.52 -12.61
N LYS A 8 12.73 -25.00 -11.92
CA LYS A 8 13.20 -25.49 -10.62
C LYS A 8 12.12 -25.32 -9.54
N ILE A 9 11.51 -24.14 -9.45
CA ILE A 9 10.41 -23.87 -8.51
C ILE A 9 9.18 -24.76 -8.80
N VAL A 10 8.81 -24.95 -10.07
CA VAL A 10 7.71 -25.85 -10.43
C VAL A 10 7.98 -27.29 -9.97
N LYS A 11 9.23 -27.76 -10.06
CA LYS A 11 9.60 -29.13 -9.70
C LYS A 11 9.77 -29.34 -8.19
N GLY A 12 10.40 -28.40 -7.50
CA GLY A 12 10.78 -28.54 -6.08
C GLY A 12 10.03 -27.62 -5.12
N GLY A 13 9.06 -26.85 -5.62
CA GLY A 13 8.26 -25.94 -4.83
C GLY A 13 9.06 -24.76 -4.27
N ARG A 14 8.50 -24.14 -3.22
CA ARG A 14 9.07 -22.95 -2.58
C ARG A 14 10.46 -23.21 -1.98
N ASP A 15 10.72 -24.43 -1.52
CA ASP A 15 11.95 -24.74 -0.77
C ASP A 15 13.19 -24.61 -1.66
N VAL A 16 13.06 -24.77 -2.99
CA VAL A 16 14.17 -24.48 -3.91
C VAL A 16 14.56 -22.99 -3.89
N PHE A 17 13.59 -22.10 -3.68
CA PHE A 17 13.81 -20.66 -3.60
C PHE A 17 14.35 -20.23 -2.24
N TYR A 18 13.77 -20.74 -1.14
CA TYR A 18 14.04 -20.25 0.21
C TYR A 18 15.09 -21.06 0.98
N ARG A 19 15.33 -22.32 0.60
CA ARG A 19 16.17 -23.26 1.35
C ARG A 19 17.17 -24.03 0.48
N GLY A 20 17.16 -23.79 -0.82
CA GLY A 20 17.94 -24.54 -1.82
C GLY A 20 18.92 -23.68 -2.60
N GLU A 21 19.29 -24.17 -3.78
CA GLU A 21 20.33 -23.56 -4.63
C GLU A 21 20.07 -22.10 -5.04
N ILE A 22 18.81 -21.66 -5.13
CA ILE A 22 18.50 -20.25 -5.42
C ILE A 22 18.77 -19.39 -4.19
N ALA A 23 18.45 -19.87 -2.98
CA ALA A 23 18.75 -19.18 -1.73
C ALA A 23 20.27 -19.04 -1.54
N GLU A 24 21.02 -20.10 -1.80
CA GLU A 24 22.48 -20.09 -1.76
C GLU A 24 23.07 -19.05 -2.72
N ALA A 25 22.54 -18.97 -3.95
CA ALA A 25 22.95 -17.97 -4.93
C ALA A 25 22.62 -16.53 -4.48
N ILE A 26 21.45 -16.31 -3.88
CA ILE A 26 21.06 -15.00 -3.32
C ILE A 26 22.03 -14.58 -2.20
N VAL A 27 22.36 -15.50 -1.28
CA VAL A 27 23.27 -15.22 -0.16
C VAL A 27 24.69 -14.95 -0.65
N ALA A 28 25.20 -15.75 -1.59
CA ALA A 28 26.50 -15.51 -2.20
C ALA A 28 26.55 -14.15 -2.92
N CYS A 29 25.48 -13.79 -3.65
CA CYS A 29 25.35 -12.48 -4.29
C CYS A 29 25.33 -11.34 -3.26
N SER A 30 24.56 -11.48 -2.18
CA SER A 30 24.52 -10.51 -1.08
C SER A 30 25.91 -10.32 -0.46
N GLN A 31 26.56 -11.40 -0.02
CA GLN A 31 27.89 -11.36 0.61
C GLN A 31 28.96 -10.77 -0.32
N GLY A 32 28.96 -11.15 -1.59
CA GLY A 32 29.89 -10.61 -2.59
C GLY A 32 29.76 -9.10 -2.82
N ASN A 33 28.61 -8.52 -2.46
CA ASN A 33 28.34 -7.08 -2.56
C ASN A 33 28.31 -6.38 -1.19
N GLY A 34 28.75 -7.04 -0.11
CA GLY A 34 28.72 -6.48 1.25
C GLY A 34 27.32 -6.33 1.86
N GLY A 35 26.33 -7.04 1.31
CA GLY A 35 24.97 -7.12 1.84
C GLY A 35 24.84 -8.01 3.07
N LEU A 36 23.68 -7.94 3.72
CA LEU A 36 23.42 -8.56 5.02
C LEU A 36 22.56 -9.83 4.98
N ILE A 37 22.04 -10.20 3.80
CA ILE A 37 21.15 -11.36 3.66
C ILE A 37 21.93 -12.64 3.95
N ALA A 38 21.47 -13.40 4.94
CA ALA A 38 21.99 -14.70 5.32
C ALA A 38 21.02 -15.84 4.95
N MET A 39 21.53 -17.08 4.90
CA MET A 39 20.70 -18.26 4.67
C MET A 39 19.60 -18.41 5.73
N GLN A 40 19.87 -17.98 6.95
CA GLN A 40 18.90 -18.02 8.04
C GLN A 40 17.67 -17.14 7.72
N ASP A 41 17.87 -15.94 7.18
CA ASP A 41 16.77 -15.03 6.81
C ASP A 41 15.81 -15.66 5.78
N LEU A 42 16.37 -16.36 4.78
CA LEU A 42 15.59 -17.04 3.75
C LEU A 42 14.90 -18.30 4.30
N ASN A 43 15.58 -19.07 5.15
CA ASN A 43 15.06 -20.29 5.74
C ASN A 43 13.88 -20.02 6.70
N GLU A 44 13.96 -18.94 7.47
CA GLU A 44 12.97 -18.52 8.46
C GLU A 44 11.81 -17.73 7.84
N HIS A 45 11.92 -17.31 6.58
CA HIS A 45 10.86 -16.59 5.91
C HIS A 45 9.55 -17.39 5.85
N THR A 46 8.46 -16.74 6.25
CA THR A 46 7.10 -17.24 6.10
C THR A 46 6.19 -16.12 5.57
N SER A 47 5.07 -16.51 4.96
CA SER A 47 4.00 -15.59 4.59
C SER A 47 2.92 -15.62 5.66
N THR A 48 2.48 -14.45 6.11
CA THR A 48 1.51 -14.32 7.20
C THR A 48 0.11 -14.09 6.64
N TRP A 49 -0.86 -14.89 7.10
CA TRP A 49 -2.27 -14.59 6.89
C TRP A 49 -2.68 -13.51 7.88
N VAL A 50 -3.26 -12.42 7.36
CA VAL A 50 -3.69 -11.28 8.17
C VAL A 50 -5.18 -11.05 8.00
N THR A 51 -5.81 -10.46 9.02
CA THR A 51 -7.18 -9.97 8.91
C THR A 51 -7.14 -8.56 8.33
N PRO A 52 -7.88 -8.26 7.25
CA PRO A 52 -7.90 -6.93 6.66
C PRO A 52 -8.55 -5.92 7.60
N ILE A 53 -8.06 -4.68 7.56
CA ILE A 53 -8.71 -3.54 8.19
C ILE A 53 -9.76 -2.98 7.23
N ASN A 54 -10.78 -2.31 7.78
CA ASN A 54 -11.84 -1.74 6.95
C ASN A 54 -12.43 -0.46 7.53
N THR A 55 -13.17 0.25 6.68
CA THR A 55 -14.14 1.26 7.09
C THR A 55 -15.38 1.16 6.21
N ASN A 56 -16.53 1.61 6.75
CA ASN A 56 -17.71 1.84 5.94
C ASN A 56 -17.66 3.26 5.37
N TYR A 57 -17.81 3.36 4.05
CA TYR A 57 -17.92 4.61 3.31
C TYR A 57 -19.25 4.64 2.57
N ARG A 58 -20.24 5.35 3.14
CA ARG A 58 -21.58 5.52 2.53
C ARG A 58 -22.28 4.20 2.16
N GLY A 59 -22.16 3.17 3.00
CA GLY A 59 -22.77 1.85 2.78
C GLY A 59 -21.90 0.87 1.99
N TYR A 60 -20.66 1.23 1.66
CA TYR A 60 -19.67 0.34 1.08
C TYR A 60 -18.58 0.02 2.11
N ASP A 61 -18.33 -1.26 2.36
CA ASP A 61 -17.26 -1.71 3.24
C ASP A 61 -15.96 -1.83 2.44
N ILE A 62 -15.01 -0.95 2.74
CA ILE A 62 -13.73 -0.86 2.04
C ILE A 62 -12.68 -1.60 2.86
N TYR A 63 -12.07 -2.64 2.27
CA TYR A 63 -11.06 -3.46 2.91
C TYR A 63 -9.67 -3.18 2.33
N GLU A 64 -8.71 -3.06 3.22
CA GLU A 64 -7.29 -2.84 2.94
C GLU A 64 -6.43 -3.76 3.81
N CYS A 65 -5.19 -4.02 3.41
CA CYS A 65 -4.23 -4.70 4.27
C CYS A 65 -3.92 -3.88 5.53
N PRO A 66 -3.74 -4.51 6.71
CA PRO A 66 -3.30 -3.82 7.92
C PRO A 66 -1.85 -3.30 7.78
N PRO A 67 -1.39 -2.45 8.72
CA PRO A 67 0.04 -2.15 8.87
C PRO A 67 0.88 -3.44 8.90
N ASN A 68 2.07 -3.45 8.33
CA ASN A 68 2.90 -2.34 7.82
C ASN A 68 2.52 -1.78 6.43
N SER A 69 1.38 -2.17 5.84
CA SER A 69 0.89 -1.59 4.59
C SER A 69 0.27 -0.20 4.77
N GLN A 70 0.37 0.64 3.74
CA GLN A 70 -0.18 2.00 3.73
C GLN A 70 -1.69 2.11 3.43
N GLY A 71 -2.42 0.98 3.35
CA GLY A 71 -3.85 0.98 3.04
C GLY A 71 -4.68 1.77 4.06
N LEU A 72 -4.14 1.94 5.27
CA LEU A 72 -4.68 2.82 6.31
C LEU A 72 -4.90 4.26 5.81
N VAL A 73 -4.03 4.79 4.94
CA VAL A 73 -4.19 6.13 4.36
C VAL A 73 -5.50 6.25 3.59
N THR A 74 -5.84 5.25 2.78
CA THR A 74 -7.10 5.20 2.03
C THR A 74 -8.28 5.30 2.99
N LEU A 75 -8.29 4.46 4.03
CA LEU A 75 -9.42 4.38 4.97
C LEU A 75 -9.59 5.68 5.78
N LEU A 76 -8.48 6.28 6.23
CA LEU A 76 -8.50 7.56 6.95
C LEU A 76 -9.00 8.70 6.06
N ALA A 77 -8.52 8.79 4.82
CA ALA A 77 -8.95 9.82 3.88
C ALA A 77 -10.45 9.68 3.56
N LEU A 78 -10.95 8.47 3.30
CA LEU A 78 -12.37 8.21 3.07
C LEU A 78 -13.23 8.57 4.30
N ASN A 79 -12.78 8.22 5.51
CA ASN A 79 -13.46 8.61 6.74
C ASN A 79 -13.61 10.13 6.87
N ILE A 80 -12.54 10.89 6.58
CA ILE A 80 -12.58 12.36 6.61
C ILE A 80 -13.60 12.87 5.61
N LEU A 81 -13.52 12.38 4.36
CA LEU A 81 -14.32 12.82 3.22
C LEU A 81 -15.82 12.44 3.32
N GLU A 82 -16.16 11.40 4.07
CA GLU A 82 -17.55 10.95 4.27
C GLU A 82 -18.45 12.05 4.82
N GLY A 83 -17.91 12.96 5.64
CA GLY A 83 -18.64 14.06 6.25
C GLY A 83 -18.98 15.23 5.33
N TYR A 84 -18.59 15.17 4.05
CA TYR A 84 -18.82 16.24 3.08
C TYR A 84 -19.75 15.76 1.95
N ASP A 85 -20.55 16.68 1.40
CA ASP A 85 -21.32 16.43 0.18
C ASP A 85 -20.44 16.71 -1.05
N LEU A 86 -19.63 15.72 -1.44
CA LEU A 86 -18.69 15.85 -2.55
C LEU A 86 -19.38 16.07 -3.90
N ARG A 87 -20.63 15.60 -4.05
CA ARG A 87 -21.38 15.74 -5.30
C ARG A 87 -21.75 17.20 -5.55
N SER A 88 -22.17 17.93 -4.52
CA SER A 88 -22.52 19.35 -4.65
C SER A 88 -21.31 20.24 -4.96
N LEU A 89 -20.09 19.81 -4.58
CA LEU A 89 -18.85 20.51 -4.94
C LEU A 89 -18.53 20.40 -6.44
N GLY A 90 -19.07 19.40 -7.14
CA GLY A 90 -18.77 19.12 -8.54
C GLY A 90 -17.48 18.33 -8.74
N HIS A 91 -17.53 17.31 -9.59
CA HIS A 91 -16.37 16.45 -9.86
C HIS A 91 -15.20 17.27 -10.39
N ASN A 92 -14.03 17.12 -9.76
CA ASN A 92 -12.79 17.81 -10.13
C ASN A 92 -12.89 19.35 -10.17
N SER A 93 -13.84 19.95 -9.45
CA SER A 93 -13.80 21.39 -9.17
C SER A 93 -12.61 21.75 -8.26
N SER A 94 -12.27 23.03 -8.18
CA SER A 94 -11.23 23.53 -7.27
C SER A 94 -11.50 23.17 -5.82
N GLU A 95 -12.74 23.33 -5.38
CA GLU A 95 -13.20 23.10 -4.01
C GLU A 95 -13.15 21.60 -3.67
N TYR A 96 -13.58 20.75 -4.61
CA TYR A 96 -13.46 19.30 -4.48
C TYR A 96 -11.99 18.88 -4.36
N LEU A 97 -11.13 19.33 -5.28
CA LEU A 97 -9.72 18.95 -5.30
C LEU A 97 -8.99 19.42 -4.03
N HIS A 98 -9.24 20.66 -3.59
CA HIS A 98 -8.68 21.19 -2.35
C HIS A 98 -9.03 20.31 -1.15
N LEU A 99 -10.32 19.97 -1.00
CA LEU A 99 -10.78 19.12 0.09
C LEU A 99 -10.12 17.74 0.08
N LEU A 100 -10.03 17.11 -1.09
CA LEU A 100 -9.40 15.80 -1.24
C LEU A 100 -7.91 15.84 -0.91
N ILE A 101 -7.20 16.86 -1.39
CA ILE A 101 -5.76 17.05 -1.13
C ILE A 101 -5.52 17.23 0.38
N GLU A 102 -6.31 18.07 1.06
CA GLU A 102 -6.14 18.28 2.50
C GLU A 102 -6.49 17.03 3.32
N ALA A 103 -7.53 16.28 2.93
CA ALA A 103 -7.87 15.01 3.59
C ALA A 103 -6.75 13.96 3.43
N VAL A 104 -6.19 13.83 2.22
CA VAL A 104 -5.08 12.93 1.91
C VAL A 104 -3.82 13.32 2.68
N LYS A 105 -3.50 14.62 2.78
CA LYS A 105 -2.36 15.13 3.57
C LYS A 105 -2.46 14.73 5.03
N LEU A 106 -3.63 14.89 5.63
CA LEU A 106 -3.87 14.49 7.02
C LEU A 106 -3.72 12.98 7.20
N ALA A 107 -4.26 12.18 6.27
CA ALA A 107 -4.15 10.73 6.32
C ALA A 107 -2.69 10.25 6.18
N PHE A 108 -1.90 10.86 5.29
CA PHE A 108 -0.48 10.53 5.16
C PHE A 108 0.33 10.89 6.39
N ALA A 109 0.06 12.04 7.02
CA ALA A 109 0.74 12.41 8.25
C ALA A 109 0.50 11.40 9.38
N ASP A 110 -0.72 10.87 9.48
CA ASP A 110 -1.03 9.81 10.45
C ASP A 110 -0.31 8.50 10.07
N ALA A 111 -0.29 8.15 8.79
CA ALA A 111 0.39 6.94 8.35
C ALA A 111 1.91 6.99 8.52
N ASP A 112 2.55 8.13 8.24
CA ASP A 112 3.98 8.32 8.47
C ASP A 112 4.33 8.12 9.95
N ARG A 113 3.50 8.68 10.84
CA ARG A 113 3.71 8.55 12.28
C ARG A 113 3.48 7.14 12.82
N TYR A 114 2.47 6.44 12.31
CA TYR A 114 1.94 5.23 12.95
C TYR A 114 2.16 3.94 12.17
N VAL A 115 2.18 3.93 10.83
CA VAL A 115 2.28 2.68 10.05
C VAL A 115 3.69 2.11 10.17
N ALA A 116 3.75 0.93 10.77
CA ALA A 116 4.96 0.16 10.97
C ALA A 116 4.60 -1.32 11.17
N ASP A 117 5.61 -2.17 11.36
CA ASP A 117 5.44 -3.59 11.64
C ASP A 117 4.77 -3.84 12.99
N LEU A 118 3.58 -4.45 12.97
CA LEU A 118 2.80 -4.78 14.16
C LEU A 118 3.47 -5.82 15.07
N ASP A 119 4.44 -6.58 14.57
CA ASP A 119 5.22 -7.49 15.41
C ASP A 119 6.23 -6.74 16.32
N PHE A 120 6.43 -5.44 16.07
CA PHE A 120 7.41 -4.60 16.77
C PHE A 120 6.80 -3.40 17.49
N VAL A 121 5.63 -2.92 17.05
CA VAL A 121 4.97 -1.75 17.63
C VAL A 121 3.47 -1.94 17.76
N ASP A 122 2.90 -1.46 18.86
CA ASP A 122 1.46 -1.37 19.03
C ASP A 122 0.93 -0.09 18.40
N ILE A 123 0.00 -0.22 17.45
CA ILE A 123 -0.65 0.90 16.77
C ILE A 123 -2.11 0.97 17.23
N PRO A 124 -2.63 2.15 17.64
CA PRO A 124 -4.01 2.29 18.10
C PRO A 124 -5.01 2.32 16.91
N LEU A 125 -5.06 1.24 16.14
CA LEU A 125 -5.82 1.14 14.89
C LEU A 125 -7.31 1.46 15.05
N GLU A 126 -7.95 0.92 16.10
CA GLU A 126 -9.37 1.20 16.37
C GLU A 126 -9.64 2.69 16.63
N SER A 127 -8.72 3.35 17.34
CA SER A 127 -8.82 4.79 17.61
C SER A 127 -8.60 5.61 16.34
N LEU A 128 -7.59 5.28 15.54
CA LEU A 128 -7.29 5.95 14.27
C LEU A 128 -8.45 5.83 13.28
N LEU A 129 -9.10 4.66 13.20
CA LEU A 129 -10.26 4.43 12.33
C LEU A 129 -11.60 4.91 12.92
N SER A 130 -11.60 5.42 14.16
CA SER A 130 -12.82 5.87 14.82
C SER A 130 -13.41 7.15 14.18
N LYS A 131 -14.74 7.26 14.19
CA LYS A 131 -15.44 8.46 13.72
C LYS A 131 -15.13 9.69 14.59
N SER A 132 -14.88 9.49 15.89
CA SER A 132 -14.47 10.56 16.81
C SER A 132 -13.10 11.15 16.45
N TYR A 133 -12.13 10.30 16.11
CA TYR A 133 -10.81 10.77 15.66
C TYR A 133 -10.92 11.47 14.30
N THR A 134 -11.71 10.89 13.40
CA THR A 134 -12.00 11.46 12.09
C THR A 134 -12.54 12.90 12.17
N GLU A 135 -13.46 13.18 13.10
CA GLU A 135 -13.99 14.54 13.30
C GLU A 135 -12.90 15.53 13.73
N GLN A 136 -11.99 15.11 14.63
CA GLN A 136 -10.85 15.93 15.04
C GLN A 136 -9.96 16.29 13.85
N ARG A 137 -9.73 15.33 12.93
CA ARG A 137 -8.98 15.57 11.69
C ARG A 137 -9.74 16.50 10.74
N ARG A 138 -11.06 16.35 10.63
CA ARG A 138 -11.90 17.19 9.76
C ARG A 138 -11.85 18.67 10.13
N HIS A 139 -11.83 19.00 11.41
CA HIS A 139 -11.70 20.38 11.90
C HIS A 139 -10.39 21.07 11.50
N LEU A 140 -9.41 20.32 11.01
CA LEU A 140 -8.11 20.85 10.58
C LEU A 140 -8.12 21.36 9.13
N ILE A 141 -9.20 21.11 8.36
CA ILE A 141 -9.34 21.52 6.97
C ILE A 141 -9.99 22.92 6.92
N ASP A 142 -9.25 23.89 6.37
CA ASP A 142 -9.76 25.22 6.06
C ASP A 142 -10.14 25.28 4.57
N ALA A 143 -11.40 25.57 4.26
CA ALA A 143 -11.90 25.64 2.90
C ALA A 143 -11.23 26.73 2.04
N ASN A 144 -10.63 27.75 2.68
CA ASN A 144 -10.04 28.89 1.99
C ASN A 144 -8.51 28.93 2.08
N LYS A 145 -7.87 27.96 2.75
CA LYS A 145 -6.44 27.99 3.00
C LYS A 145 -5.82 26.59 3.03
N ALA A 146 -4.91 26.34 2.09
CA ALA A 146 -4.07 25.15 2.11
C ALA A 146 -3.08 25.19 3.30
N ARG A 147 -2.92 24.06 4.00
CA ARG A 147 -1.92 23.95 5.05
C ARG A 147 -0.51 23.93 4.47
N GLN A 148 0.36 24.85 4.93
CA GLN A 148 1.76 24.92 4.51
C GLN A 148 2.67 23.92 5.21
N VAL A 149 2.35 23.53 6.44
CA VAL A 149 3.09 22.54 7.22
C VAL A 149 2.14 21.43 7.66
N VAL A 150 2.45 20.22 7.22
CA VAL A 150 1.96 18.96 7.76
C VAL A 150 3.26 18.18 8.04
N GLU A 151 3.66 18.04 9.31
CA GLU A 151 4.84 17.21 9.65
C GLU A 151 4.47 15.71 9.47
N ALA A 152 5.28 14.81 8.89
CA ALA A 152 6.56 14.92 8.22
C ALA A 152 6.48 14.60 6.71
N GLY A 153 7.56 14.90 5.98
CA GLY A 153 7.69 14.69 4.53
C GLY A 153 8.40 13.38 4.17
N ILE A 154 8.10 12.84 2.98
CA ILE A 154 8.69 11.61 2.42
C ILE A 154 9.24 11.93 1.01
N PRO A 155 10.43 11.43 0.63
CA PRO A 155 11.03 11.70 -0.68
C PRO A 155 10.26 11.07 -1.84
N ASP A 156 10.19 11.82 -2.94
CA ASP A 156 9.76 11.31 -4.25
C ASP A 156 10.67 10.16 -4.70
N THR A 157 10.09 8.96 -4.72
CA THR A 157 10.66 7.80 -5.40
C THR A 157 9.53 7.16 -6.20
N GLY A 158 9.48 7.51 -7.49
CA GLY A 158 8.65 6.80 -8.46
C GLY A 158 8.81 5.29 -8.27
N GLY A 159 7.69 4.61 -8.04
CA GLY A 159 7.64 3.18 -7.80
C GLY A 159 6.80 2.50 -8.87
N ASP A 160 7.40 1.55 -9.58
CA ASP A 160 6.66 0.66 -10.46
C ASP A 160 6.17 -0.55 -9.66
N THR A 161 4.93 -0.91 -9.91
CA THR A 161 4.25 -2.02 -9.24
C THR A 161 3.41 -2.73 -10.29
N VAL A 162 3.09 -4.00 -10.09
CA VAL A 162 2.11 -4.72 -10.90
C VAL A 162 0.94 -5.07 -10.01
N TYR A 163 -0.25 -4.59 -10.38
CA TYR A 163 -1.54 -4.93 -9.78
C TYR A 163 -2.29 -5.84 -10.74
N LEU A 164 -3.01 -6.80 -10.19
CA LEU A 164 -3.83 -7.74 -10.94
C LEU A 164 -5.09 -8.07 -10.14
N ALA A 165 -6.22 -8.05 -10.84
CA ALA A 165 -7.51 -8.48 -10.33
C ALA A 165 -7.98 -9.73 -11.08
N VAL A 166 -8.45 -10.75 -10.35
CA VAL A 166 -9.12 -11.92 -10.92
C VAL A 166 -10.45 -12.10 -10.23
N THR A 167 -11.49 -12.44 -10.98
CA THR A 167 -12.72 -13.02 -10.46
C THR A 167 -13.11 -14.18 -11.36
N ASP A 168 -13.38 -15.34 -10.79
CA ASP A 168 -13.86 -16.51 -11.53
C ASP A 168 -15.40 -16.64 -11.49
N ARG A 169 -15.92 -17.62 -12.23
CA ARG A 169 -17.36 -17.89 -12.33
C ARG A 169 -17.99 -18.38 -11.01
N ASP A 170 -17.18 -18.88 -10.09
CA ASP A 170 -17.62 -19.45 -8.81
C ASP A 170 -17.62 -18.37 -7.71
N GLY A 171 -17.25 -17.13 -8.06
CA GLY A 171 -17.22 -15.98 -7.15
C GLY A 171 -15.93 -15.86 -6.35
N ASN A 172 -14.90 -16.65 -6.65
CA ASN A 172 -13.59 -16.45 -6.04
C ASN A 172 -12.95 -15.23 -6.67
N SER A 173 -12.46 -14.32 -5.83
CA SER A 173 -11.84 -13.08 -6.28
C SER A 173 -10.52 -12.83 -5.58
N VAL A 174 -9.58 -12.29 -6.34
CA VAL A 174 -8.23 -11.99 -5.88
C VAL A 174 -7.87 -10.58 -6.30
N SER A 175 -7.56 -9.74 -5.32
CA SER A 175 -6.89 -8.45 -5.48
C SER A 175 -5.42 -8.69 -5.14
N PHE A 176 -4.57 -8.79 -6.15
CA PHE A 176 -3.15 -9.15 -5.99
C PHE A 176 -2.25 -8.04 -6.48
N ILE A 177 -1.15 -7.83 -5.75
CA ILE A 177 -0.19 -6.79 -6.09
C ILE A 177 1.20 -7.19 -5.60
N ASN A 178 2.20 -7.01 -6.46
CA ASN A 178 3.59 -7.30 -6.15
C ASN A 178 4.52 -6.27 -6.77
N SER A 179 5.65 -6.01 -6.12
CA SER A 179 6.62 -5.01 -6.58
C SER A 179 7.98 -5.23 -5.93
N LEU A 180 9.03 -4.91 -6.68
CA LEU A 180 10.41 -4.82 -6.20
C LEU A 180 10.71 -3.48 -5.49
N TYR A 181 9.67 -2.67 -5.26
CA TYR A 181 9.65 -1.26 -4.87
C TYR A 181 9.92 -0.29 -6.02
N VAL A 182 11.18 0.01 -6.35
CA VAL A 182 11.51 0.94 -7.44
C VAL A 182 11.94 0.15 -8.67
N GLY A 183 11.12 0.11 -9.73
CA GLY A 183 11.50 -0.49 -11.03
C GLY A 183 12.12 -1.89 -10.91
N PHE A 184 13.40 -2.01 -11.31
CA PHE A 184 14.20 -3.23 -11.20
C PHE A 184 14.71 -3.55 -9.76
N GLY A 185 14.11 -2.94 -8.74
CA GLY A 185 14.46 -3.09 -7.34
C GLY A 185 15.81 -2.45 -7.03
N SER A 186 16.73 -3.23 -6.48
CA SER A 186 18.11 -2.78 -6.21
C SER A 186 18.97 -2.67 -7.47
N GLY A 187 18.47 -3.13 -8.63
CA GLY A 187 19.25 -3.29 -9.86
C GLY A 187 20.18 -4.51 -9.84
N ILE A 188 20.20 -5.27 -8.74
CA ILE A 188 21.01 -6.49 -8.60
C ILE A 188 20.22 -7.67 -9.13
N VAL A 189 20.78 -8.35 -10.13
CA VAL A 189 20.28 -9.63 -10.64
C VAL A 189 21.21 -10.73 -10.15
N VAL A 190 20.66 -11.70 -9.44
CA VAL A 190 21.43 -12.82 -8.90
C VAL A 190 21.90 -13.71 -10.05
N GLU A 191 23.23 -13.80 -10.20
CA GLU A 191 23.90 -14.51 -11.29
C GLU A 191 23.40 -15.96 -11.43
N GLY A 192 23.15 -16.40 -12.66
CA GLY A 192 22.67 -17.75 -12.96
C GLY A 192 21.20 -18.02 -12.65
N THR A 193 20.50 -17.10 -11.97
CA THR A 193 19.08 -17.27 -11.59
C THR A 193 18.13 -16.35 -12.34
N GLY A 194 18.59 -15.17 -12.77
CA GLY A 194 17.73 -14.13 -13.35
C GLY A 194 16.74 -13.51 -12.35
N VAL A 195 16.94 -13.71 -11.04
CA VAL A 195 16.13 -13.11 -9.98
C VAL A 195 16.64 -11.70 -9.68
N CYS A 196 15.79 -10.69 -9.83
CA CYS A 196 16.07 -9.32 -9.42
C CYS A 196 15.75 -9.15 -7.93
N LEU A 197 16.67 -8.57 -7.16
CA LEU A 197 16.46 -8.29 -5.74
C LEU A 197 15.70 -6.97 -5.55
N GLN A 198 14.72 -6.97 -4.64
CA GLN A 198 13.98 -5.76 -4.28
C GLN A 198 14.84 -4.78 -3.48
N ASN A 199 14.51 -3.48 -3.51
CA ASN A 199 15.11 -2.46 -2.64
C ASN A 199 14.15 -1.97 -1.55
N ARG A 200 13.12 -2.77 -1.20
CA ARG A 200 12.05 -2.43 -0.24
C ARG A 200 12.55 -1.92 1.12
N GLY A 201 13.71 -2.38 1.58
CA GLY A 201 14.33 -1.92 2.84
C GLY A 201 14.60 -0.42 2.90
N SER A 202 14.63 0.29 1.77
CA SER A 202 14.77 1.76 1.74
C SER A 202 13.60 2.51 2.37
N LEU A 203 12.47 1.83 2.60
CA LEU A 203 11.31 2.40 3.29
C LEU A 203 11.44 2.38 4.82
N PHE A 204 12.52 1.87 5.39
CA PHE A 204 12.79 2.08 6.82
C PHE A 204 13.19 3.53 7.10
N SER A 205 12.77 4.04 8.25
CA SER A 205 13.37 5.25 8.83
C SER A 205 14.73 4.91 9.44
N LEU A 206 15.65 5.87 9.40
CA LEU A 206 16.93 5.83 10.13
C LEU A 206 16.88 6.65 11.41
N GLU A 207 15.75 7.29 11.69
CA GLU A 207 15.55 8.06 12.91
C GLU A 207 15.31 7.13 14.10
N ALA A 208 16.21 7.21 15.09
CA ALA A 208 16.08 6.45 16.33
C ALA A 208 14.78 6.80 17.06
N GLY A 209 14.02 5.79 17.45
CA GLY A 209 12.72 5.97 18.11
C GLY A 209 11.53 6.10 17.16
N HIS A 210 11.75 6.24 15.85
CA HIS A 210 10.66 6.18 14.88
C HIS A 210 10.02 4.78 14.86
N PRO A 211 8.68 4.63 14.84
CA PRO A 211 8.04 3.31 14.82
C PRO A 211 8.46 2.43 13.65
N ASN A 212 8.76 3.04 12.50
CA ASN A 212 9.31 2.37 11.32
C ASN A 212 10.85 2.45 11.23
N CYS A 213 11.56 2.64 12.34
CA CYS A 213 13.03 2.57 12.37
C CYS A 213 13.51 1.16 12.03
N ILE A 214 14.62 1.06 11.28
CA ILE A 214 15.23 -0.20 10.85
C ILE A 214 15.58 -1.11 12.03
N ALA A 215 15.25 -2.40 11.93
CA ALA A 215 15.61 -3.42 12.91
C ALA A 215 15.72 -4.81 12.26
N PRO A 216 16.50 -5.75 12.82
CA PRO A 216 16.57 -7.14 12.36
C PRO A 216 15.19 -7.81 12.36
N HIS A 217 14.90 -8.60 11.33
CA HIS A 217 13.63 -9.34 11.14
C HIS A 217 12.35 -8.49 11.10
N LYS A 218 12.47 -7.16 11.10
CA LYS A 218 11.34 -6.25 10.94
C LYS A 218 11.02 -6.08 9.46
N ARG A 219 9.75 -5.80 9.15
CA ARG A 219 9.30 -5.42 7.80
C ARG A 219 9.21 -3.89 7.71
N PRO A 220 9.74 -3.27 6.64
CA PRO A 220 9.65 -1.82 6.46
C PRO A 220 8.22 -1.42 6.10
N TYR A 221 7.84 -0.16 6.30
CA TYR A 221 6.63 0.42 5.72
C TYR A 221 6.45 -0.04 4.26
N HIS A 222 5.22 -0.43 3.90
CA HIS A 222 4.93 -1.04 2.61
C HIS A 222 3.96 -0.20 1.79
N THR A 223 4.42 0.25 0.62
CA THR A 223 3.57 1.05 -0.28
C THR A 223 2.53 0.22 -1.03
N ILE A 224 2.66 -1.10 -1.06
CA ILE A 224 1.76 -1.96 -1.83
C ILE A 224 0.42 -2.15 -1.11
N ILE A 225 -0.69 -1.83 -1.78
CA ILE A 225 -2.05 -1.97 -1.24
C ILE A 225 -3.01 -2.65 -2.24
N PRO A 226 -3.36 -3.94 -2.05
CA PRO A 226 -4.54 -4.51 -2.69
C PRO A 226 -5.80 -4.17 -1.89
N ALA A 227 -6.87 -3.81 -2.59
CA ALA A 227 -8.13 -3.48 -1.95
C ALA A 227 -9.32 -4.29 -2.50
N MET A 228 -10.33 -4.43 -1.65
CA MET A 228 -11.64 -4.98 -2.01
C MET A 228 -12.76 -4.12 -1.41
N VAL A 229 -13.89 -4.08 -2.10
CA VAL A 229 -15.11 -3.40 -1.65
C VAL A 229 -16.23 -4.41 -1.55
N PHE A 230 -16.94 -4.37 -0.44
CA PHE A 230 -18.18 -5.13 -0.24
C PHE A 230 -19.36 -4.18 -0.11
N LYS A 231 -20.52 -4.62 -0.55
CA LYS A 231 -21.79 -3.92 -0.38
C LYS A 231 -22.86 -4.94 0.02
N ASP A 232 -23.57 -4.66 1.10
CA ASP A 232 -24.60 -5.56 1.63
C ASP A 232 -24.07 -7.00 1.82
N GLY A 233 -22.82 -7.14 2.29
CA GLY A 233 -22.15 -8.42 2.50
C GLY A 233 -21.65 -9.14 1.24
N ASN A 234 -21.85 -8.57 0.04
CA ASN A 234 -21.43 -9.16 -1.22
C ASN A 234 -20.23 -8.42 -1.80
N LEU A 235 -19.31 -9.13 -2.45
CA LEU A 235 -18.20 -8.51 -3.15
C LEU A 235 -18.73 -7.59 -4.26
N PHE A 236 -18.33 -6.33 -4.21
CA PHE A 236 -18.72 -5.30 -5.18
C PHE A 236 -17.58 -4.99 -6.16
N LEU A 237 -16.34 -4.87 -5.67
CA LEU A 237 -15.20 -4.48 -6.49
C LEU A 237 -13.88 -5.04 -5.92
N THR A 238 -13.06 -5.63 -6.77
CA THR A 238 -11.61 -5.75 -6.53
C THR A 238 -10.90 -4.65 -7.29
N PHE A 239 -10.03 -3.89 -6.62
CA PHE A 239 -9.33 -2.80 -7.28
C PHE A 239 -7.96 -2.53 -6.66
N GLY A 240 -7.16 -1.82 -7.44
CA GLY A 240 -5.86 -1.30 -7.05
C GLY A 240 -5.43 -0.22 -8.04
N VAL A 241 -4.78 0.83 -7.54
CA VAL A 241 -4.17 1.86 -8.38
C VAL A 241 -2.69 1.84 -8.10
N MET A 242 -1.87 1.62 -9.12
CA MET A 242 -0.41 1.45 -8.95
C MET A 242 0.30 2.80 -8.80
N GLY A 243 1.51 2.78 -8.19
CA GLY A 243 2.41 3.93 -8.18
C GLY A 243 2.91 4.38 -6.80
N GLY A 244 3.41 3.47 -5.95
CA GLY A 244 4.02 3.87 -4.66
C GLY A 244 3.09 4.68 -3.75
N PHE A 245 3.43 5.91 -3.42
CA PHE A 245 2.58 6.80 -2.60
C PHE A 245 1.36 7.37 -3.34
N MET A 246 1.26 7.15 -4.66
CA MET A 246 0.01 7.41 -5.39
C MET A 246 -1.08 6.39 -5.03
N GLN A 247 -0.74 5.18 -4.57
CA GLN A 247 -1.72 4.10 -4.43
C GLN A 247 -2.91 4.50 -3.55
N PRO A 248 -2.73 5.02 -2.31
CA PRO A 248 -3.88 5.41 -1.47
C PRO A 248 -4.71 6.55 -2.07
N GLN A 249 -4.03 7.51 -2.70
CA GLN A 249 -4.68 8.67 -3.33
C GLN A 249 -5.51 8.23 -4.55
N GLY A 250 -4.98 7.30 -5.32
CA GLY A 250 -5.67 6.65 -6.42
C GLY A 250 -6.85 5.81 -5.95
N HIS A 251 -6.69 5.07 -4.84
CA HIS A 251 -7.77 4.31 -4.25
C HIS A 251 -8.94 5.22 -3.85
N VAL A 252 -8.65 6.31 -3.14
CA VAL A 252 -9.65 7.35 -2.80
C VAL A 252 -10.32 7.86 -4.07
N GLN A 253 -9.55 8.36 -5.05
CA GLN A 253 -10.13 8.96 -6.26
C GLN A 253 -11.01 7.98 -7.06
N VAL A 254 -10.60 6.72 -7.24
CA VAL A 254 -11.40 5.71 -7.95
C VAL A 254 -12.67 5.38 -7.17
N LEU A 255 -12.60 5.25 -5.84
CA LEU A 255 -13.78 4.98 -5.02
C LEU A 255 -14.77 6.13 -5.06
N LEU A 256 -14.33 7.38 -4.95
CA LEU A 256 -15.21 8.55 -5.04
C LEU A 256 -15.88 8.65 -6.42
N ASN A 257 -15.12 8.40 -7.49
CA ASN A 257 -15.67 8.37 -8.85
C ASN A 257 -16.83 7.38 -8.98
N ILE A 258 -16.68 6.18 -8.41
CA ILE A 258 -17.70 5.13 -8.47
C ILE A 258 -18.86 5.42 -7.49
N VAL A 259 -18.56 5.75 -6.23
CA VAL A 259 -19.53 5.84 -5.14
C VAL A 259 -20.28 7.19 -5.15
N ASP A 260 -19.57 8.31 -5.17
CA ASP A 260 -20.17 9.65 -5.07
C ASP A 260 -20.65 10.17 -6.43
N PHE A 261 -19.91 9.87 -7.50
CA PHE A 261 -20.20 10.35 -8.86
C PHE A 261 -20.85 9.31 -9.78
N ASN A 262 -21.11 8.10 -9.28
CA ASN A 262 -21.83 7.03 -10.00
C ASN A 262 -21.22 6.72 -11.39
N MET A 263 -19.89 6.81 -11.50
CA MET A 263 -19.17 6.45 -12.71
C MET A 263 -19.08 4.94 -12.86
N GLY A 264 -19.14 4.45 -14.10
CA GLY A 264 -18.76 3.07 -14.40
C GLY A 264 -17.25 2.85 -14.21
N VAL A 265 -16.83 1.60 -14.01
CA VAL A 265 -15.43 1.25 -13.67
C VAL A 265 -14.42 1.85 -14.66
N GLN A 266 -14.66 1.72 -15.98
CA GLN A 266 -13.76 2.27 -16.99
C GLN A 266 -13.68 3.80 -16.91
N THR A 267 -14.82 4.48 -16.80
CA THR A 267 -14.87 5.94 -16.67
C THR A 267 -14.18 6.44 -15.40
N ALA A 268 -14.34 5.72 -14.29
CA ALA A 268 -13.65 6.02 -13.04
C ALA A 268 -12.12 5.86 -13.17
N LEU A 269 -11.66 4.95 -14.03
CA LEU A 269 -10.25 4.75 -14.33
C LEU A 269 -9.69 5.81 -15.30
N ASP A 270 -10.48 6.21 -16.29
CA ASP A 270 -10.10 7.21 -17.32
C ASP A 270 -10.09 8.64 -16.76
N ALA A 271 -10.82 8.89 -15.67
CA ALA A 271 -10.92 10.20 -15.06
C ALA A 271 -9.53 10.76 -14.68
N PRO A 272 -9.25 12.05 -14.96
CA PRO A 272 -8.01 12.71 -14.53
C PRO A 272 -7.84 12.62 -13.02
N ARG A 273 -6.60 12.37 -12.59
CA ARG A 273 -6.23 12.24 -11.17
C ARG A 273 -5.23 13.31 -10.77
N PHE A 274 -5.29 13.70 -9.50
CA PHE A 274 -4.22 14.44 -8.85
C PHE A 274 -3.32 13.47 -8.06
N ASN A 275 -2.13 13.96 -7.73
CA ASN A 275 -1.21 13.33 -6.80
C ASN A 275 -0.59 14.44 -5.93
N TYR A 276 -0.82 14.37 -4.62
CA TYR A 276 -0.07 15.16 -3.65
C TYR A 276 1.31 14.53 -3.47
N ILE A 277 2.34 15.38 -3.53
CA ILE A 277 3.76 15.02 -3.41
C ILE A 277 4.29 15.63 -2.12
#